data_AF-A0A9Q3PCQ0-F1
#
_entry.id   AF-A0A9Q3PCQ0-F1
#
_cell.length_a   1.000
_cell.length_b   1.000
_cell.length_c   1.000
_cell.angle_alpha   90.00
_cell.angle_beta   90.00
_cell.angle_gamma   90.00
#
_symmetry.space_group_name_H-M   'P 1'
#
loop_
_entity.id
_entity.type
_entity.pdbx_description
1 polymer ?
#
loop_
_entity_poly.entity_id
_entity_poly.type
_entity_poly.pdbx_seq_one_letter_code
_entity_poly.pdbx_strand_id
1 'polypeptide(L)'
;MPKALQRLPLLQTLNSLQFINALNPDSESDIQEDILLLDIIESQRYINPHRRYPSHYMYTMNDLQTLSSERFLQLCRTTHESFEKLVSKIQDDKTFQNSSQNKQCNPSIQLAVLLSSLGSNGTGAALGKIGMLFEITHGDIVL
;
A
#
# COMPACT_ATOMS: atom_id res chain seq x y z
N MET A 1 -20.72 4.82 0.32
CA MET A 1 -20.27 4.33 1.64
C MET A 1 -20.83 5.25 2.74
N PRO A 2 -21.42 4.71 3.81
CA PRO A 2 -22.02 5.50 4.88
C PRO A 2 -20.98 6.33 5.65
N LYS A 3 -21.35 7.55 6.04
CA LYS A 3 -20.46 8.51 6.73
C LYS A 3 -20.20 8.07 8.17
N ALA A 4 -19.05 8.44 8.75
CA ALA A 4 -18.60 8.00 10.08
C ALA A 4 -19.64 8.11 11.21
N LEU A 5 -20.50 9.14 11.18
CA LEU A 5 -21.59 9.34 12.15
C LEU A 5 -22.66 8.24 12.14
N GLN A 6 -22.82 7.54 11.02
CA GLN A 6 -23.76 6.42 10.87
C GLN A 6 -23.20 5.09 11.39
N ARG A 7 -21.92 5.03 11.79
CA ARG A 7 -21.24 3.78 12.22
C ARG A 7 -21.22 3.54 13.74
N LEU A 8 -21.42 4.59 14.55
CA LEU A 8 -21.50 4.48 16.01
C LEU A 8 -22.66 3.58 16.51
N PRO A 9 -23.87 3.65 15.92
CA PRO A 9 -24.97 2.77 16.31
C PRO A 9 -24.65 1.29 16.01
N LEU A 10 -23.96 1.03 14.89
CA LEU A 10 -23.54 -0.32 14.51
C LEU A 10 -22.60 -0.92 15.56
N LEU A 11 -21.63 -0.15 16.07
CA LEU A 11 -20.74 -0.60 17.14
C LEU A 11 -21.46 -0.97 18.44
N GLN A 12 -22.54 -0.26 18.78
CA GLN A 12 -23.34 -0.58 19.96
C GLN A 12 -24.10 -1.89 19.80
N THR A 13 -24.71 -2.10 18.62
CA THR A 13 -25.36 -3.38 18.28
C THR A 13 -24.40 -4.58 18.26
N LEU A 14 -23.11 -4.34 17.99
CA LEU A 14 -22.08 -5.37 18.01
C LEU A 14 -21.72 -5.87 19.40
N ASN A 15 -21.56 -4.95 20.35
CA ASN A 15 -21.27 -5.33 21.73
C ASN A 15 -22.41 -6.18 22.32
N SER A 16 -23.66 -5.89 21.94
CA SER A 16 -24.80 -6.71 22.36
C SER A 16 -24.83 -8.09 21.69
N LEU A 17 -24.48 -8.20 20.39
CA LEU A 17 -24.43 -9.51 19.70
C LEU A 17 -23.27 -10.39 20.20
N GLN A 18 -22.09 -9.83 20.43
CA GLN A 18 -20.96 -10.57 21.03
C GLN A 18 -21.29 -11.08 22.43
N PHE A 19 -22.03 -10.29 23.22
CA PHE A 19 -22.50 -10.71 24.54
C PHE A 19 -23.51 -11.86 24.46
N ILE A 20 -24.42 -11.83 23.47
CA ILE A 20 -25.40 -12.90 23.23
C ILE A 20 -24.70 -14.19 22.78
N ASN A 21 -23.70 -14.10 21.90
CA ASN A 21 -22.98 -15.29 21.41
C ASN A 21 -22.11 -15.94 22.50
N ALA A 22 -21.53 -15.14 23.40
CA ALA A 22 -20.80 -15.65 24.56
C ALA A 22 -21.68 -16.40 25.59
N LEU A 23 -23.02 -16.19 25.54
CA LEU A 23 -23.98 -16.87 26.41
C LEU A 23 -24.44 -18.23 25.85
N ASN A 24 -24.26 -18.52 24.56
CA ASN A 24 -24.69 -19.77 23.91
C ASN A 24 -23.61 -20.35 22.97
N PRO A 25 -22.49 -20.86 23.50
CA PRO A 25 -21.32 -21.28 22.72
C PRO A 25 -21.51 -22.57 21.88
N ASP A 26 -22.59 -23.32 22.10
CA ASP A 26 -22.85 -24.61 21.43
C ASP A 26 -23.87 -24.52 20.28
N SER A 27 -24.20 -23.31 19.81
CA SER A 27 -25.11 -23.13 18.68
C SER A 27 -24.37 -23.42 17.36
N GLU A 28 -24.84 -24.39 16.56
CA GLU A 28 -24.34 -24.59 15.19
C GLU A 28 -24.53 -23.26 14.42
N SER A 29 -23.44 -22.66 13.93
CA SER A 29 -23.51 -21.32 13.35
C SER A 29 -24.36 -21.35 12.08
N ASP A 30 -25.48 -20.64 12.11
CA ASP A 30 -26.33 -20.45 10.94
C ASP A 30 -25.54 -19.62 9.91
N ILE A 31 -25.61 -19.99 8.62
CA ILE A 31 -25.00 -19.22 7.51
C ILE A 31 -25.39 -17.74 7.56
N GLN A 32 -26.57 -17.44 8.11
CA GLN A 32 -27.07 -16.09 8.31
C GLN A 32 -26.27 -15.31 9.36
N GLU A 33 -25.79 -15.96 10.42
CA GLU A 33 -24.90 -15.38 11.42
C GLU A 33 -23.51 -15.10 10.86
N ASP A 34 -23.00 -15.98 9.99
CA ASP A 34 -21.71 -15.78 9.31
C ASP A 34 -21.77 -14.60 8.34
N ILE A 35 -22.88 -14.45 7.59
CA ILE A 35 -23.11 -13.30 6.71
C ILE A 35 -23.18 -11.99 7.52
N LEU A 36 -23.88 -12.02 8.65
CA LEU A 36 -23.92 -10.87 9.57
C LEU A 36 -22.51 -10.55 10.09
N LEU A 37 -21.74 -11.56 10.53
CA LEU A 37 -20.38 -11.37 11.01
C LEU A 37 -19.45 -10.78 9.94
N LEU A 38 -19.60 -11.20 8.68
CA LEU A 38 -18.84 -10.64 7.56
C LEU A 38 -19.21 -9.18 7.27
N ASP A 39 -20.51 -8.85 7.25
CA ASP A 39 -21.00 -7.46 7.07
C ASP A 39 -20.50 -6.55 8.20
N ILE A 40 -20.44 -7.11 9.40
CA ILE A 40 -19.86 -6.48 10.58
C ILE A 40 -18.37 -6.21 10.36
N ILE A 41 -17.55 -7.21 10.02
CA ILE A 41 -16.11 -7.04 9.78
C ILE A 41 -15.85 -6.02 8.66
N GLU A 42 -16.65 -6.04 7.59
CA GLU A 42 -16.60 -5.07 6.50
C GLU A 42 -16.91 -3.65 6.99
N SER A 43 -17.94 -3.48 7.83
CA SER A 43 -18.30 -2.19 8.43
C SER A 43 -17.21 -1.63 9.35
N GLN A 44 -16.39 -2.53 9.92
CA GLN A 44 -15.26 -2.21 10.79
C GLN A 44 -13.94 -1.92 10.06
N ARG A 45 -13.83 -2.28 8.77
CA ARG A 45 -12.59 -2.24 7.96
C ARG A 45 -11.96 -0.84 7.81
N TYR A 46 -12.62 0.21 8.27
CA TYR A 46 -12.11 1.58 8.31
C TYR A 46 -12.52 2.36 9.57
N ILE A 47 -12.61 1.71 10.74
CA ILE A 47 -12.93 2.39 12.02
C ILE A 47 -11.81 3.32 12.46
N ASN A 48 -10.56 2.87 12.32
CA ASN A 48 -9.43 3.72 12.60
C ASN A 48 -9.14 4.57 11.36
N PRO A 49 -9.08 5.91 11.48
CA PRO A 49 -8.56 6.71 10.39
C PRO A 49 -7.17 6.18 10.05
N HIS A 50 -6.90 6.00 8.76
CA HIS A 50 -5.60 5.58 8.29
C HIS A 50 -4.57 6.56 8.85
N ARG A 51 -3.77 6.12 9.84
CA ARG A 51 -2.72 6.96 10.40
C ARG A 51 -1.68 7.09 9.30
N ARG A 52 -1.59 8.27 8.70
CA ARG A 52 -0.40 8.66 7.97
C ARG A 52 0.73 8.67 8.98
N TYR A 53 1.62 7.69 8.90
CA TYR A 53 2.88 7.77 9.62
C TYR A 53 3.61 9.03 9.11
N PRO A 54 4.35 9.75 9.98
CA PRO A 54 5.14 10.89 9.53
C PRO A 54 6.00 10.46 8.34
N SER A 55 6.00 11.28 7.30
CA SER A 55 6.80 11.08 6.10
C SER A 55 8.25 10.81 6.49
N HIS A 56 8.71 9.58 6.24
CA HIS A 56 10.10 9.17 6.35
C HIS A 56 10.73 9.28 4.98
N TYR A 57 11.68 10.20 4.80
CA TYR A 57 12.63 10.30 3.67
C TYR A 57 12.30 9.42 2.44
N MET A 58 11.61 9.99 1.45
CA MET A 58 11.49 9.40 0.12
C MET A 58 12.80 9.59 -0.64
N TYR A 59 13.36 8.52 -1.19
CA TYR A 59 14.46 8.63 -2.14
C TYR A 59 14.05 9.52 -3.32
N THR A 60 14.70 10.66 -3.44
CA THR A 60 14.63 11.51 -4.63
C THR A 60 15.62 11.02 -5.68
N MET A 61 15.52 11.57 -6.90
CA MET A 61 16.50 11.27 -7.95
C MET A 61 17.92 11.65 -7.53
N ASN A 62 18.08 12.74 -6.78
CA ASN A 62 19.37 13.18 -6.27
C ASN A 62 19.94 12.16 -5.26
N ASP A 63 19.08 11.59 -4.42
CA ASP A 63 19.48 10.55 -3.47
C ASP A 63 19.92 9.28 -4.20
N LEU A 64 19.21 8.87 -5.26
CA LEU A 64 19.60 7.73 -6.09
C LEU A 64 20.95 7.96 -6.81
N GLN A 65 21.22 9.18 -7.29
CA GLN A 65 22.47 9.53 -7.95
C GLN A 65 23.66 9.61 -6.99
N THR A 66 23.43 9.95 -5.72
CA THR A 66 24.49 10.01 -4.70
C THR A 66 24.85 8.65 -4.11
N LEU A 67 24.06 7.60 -4.36
CA LEU A 67 24.39 6.23 -3.95
C LEU A 67 25.69 5.76 -4.61
N SER A 68 26.50 5.02 -3.86
CA SER A 68 27.63 4.28 -4.44
C SER A 68 27.12 3.25 -5.45
N SER A 69 27.95 2.92 -6.45
CA SER A 69 27.60 1.95 -7.49
C SER A 69 27.14 0.61 -6.93
N GLU A 70 27.75 0.14 -5.83
CA GLU A 70 27.37 -1.09 -5.16
C GLU A 70 25.96 -1.00 -4.54
N ARG A 71 25.67 0.09 -3.81
CA ARG A 71 24.37 0.30 -3.19
C ARG A 71 23.27 0.49 -4.23
N PHE A 72 23.56 1.22 -5.29
CA PHE A 72 22.65 1.40 -6.40
C PHE A 72 22.36 0.06 -7.10
N LEU A 73 23.39 -0.77 -7.35
CA LEU A 73 23.22 -2.09 -7.93
C LEU A 73 22.41 -3.02 -7.02
N GLN A 74 22.61 -2.96 -5.70
CA GLN A 74 21.80 -3.74 -4.75
C GLN A 74 20.33 -3.32 -4.75
N LEU A 75 20.05 -2.02 -4.93
CA LEU A 75 18.71 -1.47 -4.91
C LEU A 75 17.97 -1.65 -6.25
N CYS A 76 18.57 -1.20 -7.35
CA CYS A 76 17.97 -1.14 -8.67
C CYS A 76 18.36 -2.32 -9.56
N ARG A 77 19.24 -3.23 -9.10
CA ARG A 77 19.74 -4.40 -9.87
C ARG A 77 20.35 -4.05 -11.23
N THR A 78 20.76 -2.80 -11.41
CA THR A 78 21.37 -2.27 -12.63
C THR A 78 22.40 -1.19 -12.29
N THR A 79 23.19 -0.75 -13.27
CA THR A 79 24.15 0.35 -13.10
C THR A 79 23.47 1.70 -13.29
N HIS A 80 24.03 2.77 -12.72
CA HIS A 80 23.54 4.15 -12.95
C HIS A 80 23.40 4.48 -14.43
N GLU A 81 24.42 4.15 -15.24
CA GLU A 81 24.42 4.43 -16.68
C GLU A 81 23.25 3.72 -17.40
N SER A 82 23.03 2.44 -17.10
CA SER A 82 21.94 1.67 -17.70
C SER A 82 20.58 2.19 -17.25
N PHE A 83 20.48 2.60 -15.98
CA PHE A 83 19.28 3.21 -15.43
C PHE A 83 18.94 4.52 -16.15
N GLU A 84 19.90 5.42 -16.32
CA GLU A 84 19.70 6.70 -17.02
C GLU A 84 19.32 6.49 -18.50
N LYS A 85 19.90 5.49 -19.15
CA LYS A 85 19.50 5.05 -20.51
C LYS A 85 18.04 4.57 -20.55
N LEU A 86 17.56 3.89 -19.51
CA LEU A 86 16.15 3.50 -19.44
C LEU A 86 15.25 4.70 -19.17
N VAL A 87 15.62 5.58 -18.25
CA VAL A 87 14.86 6.81 -17.94
C VAL A 87 14.67 7.66 -19.19
N SER A 88 15.74 7.93 -19.94
CA SER A 88 15.67 8.71 -21.19
C SER A 88 14.76 8.12 -22.26
N LYS A 89 14.47 6.81 -22.21
CA LYS A 89 13.53 6.15 -23.14
C LYS A 89 12.07 6.33 -22.72
N ILE A 90 11.80 6.54 -21.43
CA ILE A 90 10.43 6.53 -20.88
C ILE A 90 9.96 7.91 -20.39
N GLN A 91 10.88 8.83 -20.11
CA GLN A 91 10.56 10.11 -19.46
C GLN A 91 9.54 10.96 -20.23
N ASP A 92 9.55 10.87 -21.56
CA ASP A 92 8.71 11.67 -22.47
C ASP A 92 7.49 10.89 -22.99
N ASP A 93 7.30 9.65 -22.53
CA ASP A 93 6.16 8.83 -22.94
C ASP A 93 4.87 9.31 -22.28
N LYS A 94 3.81 9.42 -23.08
CA LYS A 94 2.49 9.90 -22.65
C LYS A 94 1.88 9.07 -21.52
N THR A 95 2.26 7.80 -21.41
CA THR A 95 1.82 6.89 -20.34
C THR A 95 2.23 7.39 -18.95
N PHE A 96 3.34 8.12 -18.86
CA PHE A 96 3.80 8.72 -17.61
C PHE A 96 3.39 10.19 -17.43
N GLN A 97 2.69 10.76 -18.42
CA GLN A 97 2.15 12.12 -18.41
C GLN A 97 0.67 12.08 -18.04
N ASN A 98 0.38 11.91 -16.76
CA ASN A 98 -1.00 11.89 -16.28
C ASN A 98 -1.62 13.30 -16.25
N SER A 99 -2.78 13.45 -16.88
CA SER A 99 -3.58 14.69 -16.87
C SER A 99 -4.62 14.75 -15.73
N SER A 100 -4.58 13.81 -14.79
CA SER A 100 -5.51 13.77 -13.66
C SER A 100 -5.14 14.77 -12.55
N GLN A 101 -6.09 14.99 -11.63
CA GLN A 101 -5.87 15.82 -10.44
C GLN A 101 -4.87 15.21 -9.43
N ASN A 102 -4.52 13.93 -9.61
CA ASN A 102 -3.54 13.26 -8.78
C ASN A 102 -2.19 13.26 -9.49
N LYS A 103 -1.21 13.93 -8.88
CA LYS A 103 0.15 14.01 -9.42
C LYS A 103 0.79 12.62 -9.44
N GLN A 104 1.13 12.15 -10.63
CA GLN A 104 1.90 10.92 -10.82
C GLN A 104 3.37 11.17 -10.43
N CYS A 105 4.01 10.16 -9.83
CA CYS A 105 5.41 10.23 -9.44
C CYS A 105 6.34 10.34 -10.66
N ASN A 106 7.55 10.87 -10.50
CA ASN A 106 8.51 11.00 -11.61
C ASN A 106 8.83 9.61 -12.23
N PRO A 107 8.89 9.47 -13.57
CA PRO A 107 9.23 8.21 -14.25
C PRO A 107 10.48 7.51 -13.70
N SER A 108 11.52 8.27 -13.33
CA SER A 108 12.74 7.71 -12.75
C SER A 108 12.49 7.02 -11.42
N ILE A 109 11.67 7.62 -10.55
CA ILE A 109 11.32 7.01 -9.25
C ILE A 109 10.45 5.78 -9.45
N GLN A 110 9.49 5.84 -10.38
CA GLN A 110 8.68 4.67 -10.72
C GLN A 110 9.53 3.51 -11.24
N LEU A 111 10.52 3.80 -12.08
CA LEU A 111 11.45 2.80 -12.57
C LEU A 111 12.32 2.22 -11.43
N ALA A 112 12.82 3.06 -10.52
CA ALA A 112 13.59 2.60 -9.37
C ALA A 112 12.76 1.64 -8.48
N VAL A 113 11.51 2.00 -8.19
CA VAL A 113 10.55 1.18 -7.45
C VAL A 113 10.32 -0.15 -8.15
N LEU A 114 10.05 -0.11 -9.46
CA LEU A 114 9.83 -1.31 -10.27
C LEU A 114 11.03 -2.25 -10.21
N LEU A 115 12.24 -1.73 -10.44
CA LEU A 115 13.46 -2.52 -10.43
C LEU A 115 13.77 -3.11 -9.04
N SER A 116 13.57 -2.32 -7.98
CA SER A 116 13.68 -2.80 -6.60
C SER A 116 12.66 -3.90 -6.27
N SER A 117 11.45 -3.77 -6.79
CA SER A 117 10.38 -4.77 -6.66
C SER A 117 10.72 -6.06 -7.39
N LEU A 118 11.09 -5.98 -8.68
CA LEU A 118 11.48 -7.14 -9.48
C LEU A 118 12.65 -7.90 -8.85
N GLY A 119 13.62 -7.17 -8.27
CA GLY A 119 14.76 -7.74 -7.58
C GLY A 119 14.50 -8.31 -6.17
N SER A 120 13.27 -8.16 -5.65
CA SER A 120 12.85 -8.60 -4.32
C SER A 120 11.60 -9.48 -4.33
N ASN A 121 11.03 -9.73 -5.52
CA ASN A 121 9.78 -10.47 -5.70
C ASN A 121 9.89 -11.89 -5.11
N GLY A 122 8.84 -12.35 -4.42
CA GLY A 122 8.83 -13.64 -3.70
C GLY A 122 9.30 -13.58 -2.24
N THR A 123 9.75 -12.42 -1.75
CA THR A 123 10.07 -12.22 -0.33
C THR A 123 8.99 -11.35 0.32
N GLY A 124 8.28 -11.84 1.35
CA GLY A 124 7.24 -11.07 2.05
C GLY A 124 7.72 -9.72 2.62
N ALA A 125 9.03 -9.56 2.81
CA ALA A 125 9.66 -8.32 3.27
C ALA A 125 9.83 -7.24 2.17
N ALA A 126 9.63 -7.58 0.89
CA ALA A 126 9.88 -6.68 -0.25
C ALA A 126 8.98 -5.44 -0.22
N LEU A 127 7.68 -5.62 0.05
CA LEU A 127 6.71 -4.53 0.11
C LEU A 127 7.02 -3.55 1.24
N GLY A 128 7.40 -4.05 2.42
CA GLY A 128 7.81 -3.21 3.54
C GLY A 128 9.06 -2.39 3.24
N LYS A 129 10.07 -3.02 2.62
CA LYS A 129 11.30 -2.34 2.21
C LYS A 129 11.04 -1.24 1.17
N ILE A 130 10.21 -1.51 0.16
CA ILE A 130 9.87 -0.53 -0.88
C ILE A 130 9.05 0.61 -0.30
N GLY A 131 8.05 0.30 0.55
CA GLY A 131 7.26 1.31 1.25
C GLY A 131 8.12 2.20 2.14
N MET A 132 9.15 1.65 2.80
CA MET A 132 10.10 2.43 3.58
C MET A 132 11.03 3.32 2.74
N LEU A 133 11.49 2.85 1.58
CA LEU A 133 12.48 3.57 0.77
C LEU A 133 11.83 4.65 -0.12
N PHE A 134 10.62 4.40 -0.60
CA PHE A 134 9.96 5.26 -1.58
C PHE A 134 8.67 5.90 -1.06
N GLU A 135 8.33 5.71 0.22
CA GLU A 135 7.10 6.21 0.85
C GLU A 135 5.80 5.79 0.13
N ILE A 136 5.81 4.63 -0.52
CA ILE A 136 4.66 4.14 -1.28
C ILE A 136 3.80 3.30 -0.34
N THR A 137 2.50 3.60 -0.24
CA THR A 137 1.60 2.80 0.60
C THR A 137 1.23 1.50 -0.10
N HIS A 138 0.83 0.48 0.67
CA HIS A 138 0.48 -0.84 0.15
C HIS A 138 -0.58 -0.84 -0.97
N GLY A 139 -1.42 0.19 -1.06
CA GLY A 139 -2.45 0.32 -2.09
C GLY A 139 -2.01 1.02 -3.38
N ASP A 140 -0.82 1.63 -3.40
CA ASP A 140 -0.32 2.39 -4.54
C ASP A 140 0.51 1.52 -5.51
N ILE A 141 0.87 0.31 -5.09
CA ILE A 141 1.59 -0.67 -5.91
C ILE A 141 0.59 -1.69 -6.46
N VAL A 142 0.21 -1.51 -7.72
CA VAL A 142 -0.50 -2.54 -8.50
C VAL A 142 0.53 -3.16 -9.44
N LEU A 143 0.92 -4.41 -9.18
CA LEU A 143 1.80 -5.21 -10.07
C LEU A 143 0.96 -6.05 -11.03
#